data_AF-A0A963PI30-F1
#
_entry.id   AF-A0A963PI30-F1
#
_cell.length_a   1.000
_cell.length_b   1.000
_cell.length_c   1.000
_cell.angle_alpha   90.00
_cell.angle_beta   90.00
_cell.angle_gamma   90.00
#
_symmetry.space_group_name_H-M   'P 1'
#
loop_
_entity.id
_entity.type
_entity.pdbx_description
1 polymer ?
#
loop_
_entity_poly.entity_id
_entity_poly.type
_entity_poly.pdbx_seq_one_letter_code
_entity_poly.pdbx_strand_id
1 'polypeptide(L)'
;ASHPDYASIVSDRHHGRLVDLLDEARLRGARVVELSSQSANGHPRQMPPALVFQPPADLRLMKEEIFGPVLPVLSYNRLDEVVSVINNGPRPLALYWFGNDTRARDQVLGQTVSGGVTVNDTLMHIAHENLPFGGVGESGWGAYHGETGFLRFTQQKPVLVQSRWAASSLFYPPYGATFDRVMALLRRWL
;
A
#
# COMPACT_ATOMS: atom_id res chain seq x y z
N ALA A 1 -24.85 -11.55 -9.36
CA ALA A 1 -24.83 -12.60 -8.32
C ALA A 1 -25.49 -13.84 -8.92
N SER A 2 -24.94 -15.06 -8.68
CA SER A 2 -25.28 -16.37 -9.27
C SER A 2 -24.21 -17.04 -10.16
N HIS A 3 -23.05 -16.41 -10.41
CA HIS A 3 -21.98 -17.02 -11.21
C HIS A 3 -21.10 -17.94 -10.33
N PRO A 4 -20.71 -19.15 -10.79
CA PRO A 4 -19.87 -20.07 -10.01
C PRO A 4 -18.50 -19.49 -9.65
N ASP A 5 -17.96 -18.59 -10.48
CA ASP A 5 -16.67 -17.92 -10.23
C ASP A 5 -16.77 -16.70 -9.30
N TYR A 6 -17.96 -16.41 -8.77
CA TYR A 6 -18.18 -15.23 -7.93
C TYR A 6 -18.38 -15.62 -6.46
N ALA A 7 -17.50 -15.11 -5.59
CA ALA A 7 -17.49 -15.46 -4.18
C ALA A 7 -18.63 -14.79 -3.37
N SER A 8 -18.94 -15.37 -2.21
CA SER A 8 -19.84 -14.81 -1.21
C SER A 8 -19.09 -13.99 -0.14
N ILE A 9 -19.78 -13.06 0.50
CA ILE A 9 -19.25 -12.40 1.70
C ILE A 9 -19.10 -13.41 2.84
N VAL A 10 -18.02 -13.26 3.60
CA VAL A 10 -17.55 -14.23 4.60
C VAL A 10 -18.58 -14.53 5.71
N SER A 11 -19.37 -13.54 6.14
CA SER A 11 -20.35 -13.71 7.22
C SER A 11 -21.53 -12.75 7.10
N ASP A 12 -22.63 -13.07 7.78
CA ASP A 12 -23.85 -12.25 7.75
C ASP A 12 -23.60 -10.84 8.32
N ARG A 13 -22.71 -10.72 9.32
CA ARG A 13 -22.27 -9.42 9.86
C ARG A 13 -21.58 -8.57 8.81
N HIS A 14 -20.65 -9.13 8.03
CA HIS A 14 -19.94 -8.38 6.99
C HIS A 14 -20.87 -8.05 5.82
N HIS A 15 -21.78 -8.96 5.48
CA HIS A 15 -22.81 -8.74 4.47
C HIS A 15 -23.74 -7.60 4.88
N GLY A 16 -24.31 -7.66 6.09
CA GLY A 16 -25.17 -6.61 6.64
C GLY A 16 -24.48 -5.24 6.65
N ARG A 17 -23.23 -5.18 7.11
CA ARG A 17 -22.44 -3.94 7.07
C ARG A 17 -22.34 -3.36 5.66
N LEU A 18 -22.05 -4.17 4.64
CA LEU A 18 -21.93 -3.70 3.25
C LEU A 18 -23.27 -3.21 2.69
N VAL A 19 -24.38 -3.87 3.06
CA VAL A 19 -25.74 -3.42 2.72
C VAL A 19 -26.00 -2.05 3.36
N ASP A 20 -25.70 -1.90 4.65
CA ASP A 20 -25.87 -0.63 5.37
C ASP A 20 -25.07 0.52 4.72
N LEU A 21 -23.85 0.25 4.25
CA LEU A 21 -23.04 1.26 3.55
C LEU A 21 -23.69 1.74 2.24
N LEU A 22 -24.29 0.82 1.47
CA LEU A 22 -24.98 1.15 0.24
C LEU A 22 -26.28 1.91 0.52
N ASP A 23 -27.04 1.50 1.53
CA ASP A 23 -28.28 2.16 1.91
C ASP A 23 -28.04 3.56 2.47
N GLU A 24 -27.00 3.75 3.30
CA GLU A 24 -26.56 5.07 3.75
C GLU A 24 -26.19 5.98 2.56
N ALA A 25 -25.45 5.44 1.57
CA ALA A 25 -25.08 6.19 0.38
C ALA A 25 -26.31 6.60 -0.44
N ARG A 26 -27.28 5.70 -0.63
CA ARG A 26 -28.56 5.99 -1.32
C ARG A 26 -29.35 7.08 -0.58
N LEU A 27 -29.49 6.95 0.74
CA LEU A 27 -30.21 7.91 1.58
C LEU A 27 -29.57 9.30 1.52
N ARG A 28 -28.24 9.35 1.38
CA ARG A 28 -27.47 10.60 1.24
C ARG A 28 -27.39 11.12 -0.20
N GLY A 29 -28.17 10.54 -1.11
CA GLY A 29 -28.32 11.00 -2.49
C GLY A 29 -27.20 10.59 -3.44
N ALA A 30 -26.29 9.70 -3.03
CA ALA A 30 -25.26 9.18 -3.92
C ALA A 30 -25.88 8.27 -4.98
N ARG A 31 -25.38 8.35 -6.21
CA ARG A 31 -25.85 7.47 -7.28
C ARG A 31 -25.21 6.09 -7.14
N VAL A 32 -26.01 5.12 -6.73
CA VAL A 32 -25.60 3.71 -6.62
C VAL A 32 -26.07 2.93 -7.84
N VAL A 33 -25.15 2.22 -8.49
CA VAL A 33 -25.43 1.35 -9.65
C VAL A 33 -24.97 -0.07 -9.35
N GLU A 34 -25.91 -1.01 -9.28
CA GLU A 34 -25.60 -2.43 -9.17
C GLU A 34 -25.43 -3.03 -10.57
N LEU A 35 -24.32 -3.72 -10.80
CA LEU A 35 -23.93 -4.26 -12.12
C LEU A 35 -24.63 -5.60 -12.45
N SER A 36 -25.61 -6.02 -11.64
CA SER A 36 -26.40 -7.21 -11.88
C SER A 36 -27.81 -7.01 -11.33
N SER A 37 -28.81 -7.23 -12.17
CA SER A 37 -30.22 -7.24 -11.79
C SER A 37 -30.68 -8.58 -11.22
N GLN A 38 -29.82 -9.60 -11.22
CA GLN A 38 -30.15 -10.91 -10.69
C GLN A 38 -30.03 -10.89 -9.17
N SER A 39 -31.16 -11.12 -8.51
CA SER A 39 -31.22 -11.58 -7.13
C SER A 39 -30.24 -12.74 -6.95
N ALA A 40 -29.57 -12.82 -5.80
CA ALA A 40 -28.70 -13.94 -5.46
C ALA A 40 -29.53 -15.23 -5.44
N ASN A 41 -29.68 -15.87 -6.59
CA ASN A 41 -30.45 -17.08 -6.77
C ASN A 41 -29.73 -18.23 -6.08
N GLY A 42 -30.02 -18.43 -4.79
CA GLY A 42 -29.58 -19.59 -4.01
C GLY A 42 -28.19 -19.52 -3.38
N HIS A 43 -27.39 -18.48 -3.64
CA HIS A 43 -26.08 -18.32 -3.01
C HIS A 43 -26.12 -17.36 -1.81
N PRO A 44 -26.03 -17.85 -0.56
CA PRO A 44 -26.12 -16.99 0.61
C PRO A 44 -25.00 -15.96 0.61
N ARG A 45 -25.34 -14.71 0.94
CA ARG A 45 -24.43 -13.56 1.07
C ARG A 45 -23.66 -13.16 -0.19
N GLN A 46 -24.05 -13.59 -1.39
CA GLN A 46 -23.51 -12.98 -2.60
C GLN A 46 -24.13 -11.59 -2.80
N MET A 47 -23.29 -10.59 -3.06
CA MET A 47 -23.72 -9.23 -3.38
C MET A 47 -23.33 -8.88 -4.81
N PRO A 48 -24.19 -8.26 -5.62
CA PRO A 48 -23.78 -7.77 -6.94
C PRO A 48 -22.67 -6.71 -6.79
N PRO A 49 -21.70 -6.65 -7.71
CA PRO A 49 -20.78 -5.51 -7.77
C PRO A 49 -21.55 -4.20 -7.89
N ALA A 50 -21.23 -3.23 -7.05
CA ALA A 50 -21.90 -1.94 -7.00
C ALA A 50 -20.91 -0.80 -7.20
N LEU A 51 -21.28 0.17 -8.04
CA LEU A 51 -20.57 1.43 -8.20
C LEU A 51 -21.31 2.52 -7.43
N VAL A 52 -20.58 3.32 -6.65
CA VAL A 52 -21.14 4.46 -5.92
C VAL A 52 -20.47 5.73 -6.43
N PHE A 53 -21.20 6.55 -7.18
CA PHE A 53 -20.63 7.73 -7.82
C PHE A 53 -20.77 8.96 -6.93
N GLN A 54 -19.65 9.69 -6.76
CA GLN A 54 -19.58 10.93 -5.96
C GLN A 54 -20.20 10.81 -4.55
N PRO A 55 -19.91 9.74 -3.78
CA PRO A 55 -20.38 9.68 -2.40
C PRO A 55 -19.84 10.87 -1.59
N PRO A 56 -20.65 11.51 -0.73
CA PRO A 56 -20.15 12.50 0.22
C PRO A 56 -18.98 11.95 1.04
N ALA A 57 -17.92 12.74 1.21
CA ALA A 57 -16.69 12.31 1.87
C ALA A 57 -16.87 11.95 3.36
N ASP A 58 -17.96 12.40 3.98
CA ASP A 58 -18.27 12.09 5.38
C ASP A 58 -18.94 10.72 5.57
N LEU A 59 -19.37 10.06 4.49
CA LEU A 59 -19.97 8.73 4.53
C LEU A 59 -19.01 7.68 5.07
N ARG A 60 -19.56 6.68 5.77
CA ARG A 60 -18.78 5.52 6.24
C ARG A 60 -18.06 4.81 5.10
N LEU A 61 -18.71 4.64 3.94
CA LEU A 61 -18.11 4.03 2.75
C LEU A 61 -16.79 4.70 2.31
N MET A 62 -16.60 5.98 2.64
CA MET A 62 -15.40 6.76 2.33
C MET A 62 -14.37 6.80 3.46
N LYS A 63 -14.69 6.28 4.64
CA LYS A 63 -13.86 6.36 5.87
C LYS A 63 -13.36 5.00 6.35
N GLU A 64 -14.10 3.92 6.08
CA GLU A 64 -13.72 2.56 6.42
C GLU A 64 -13.27 1.77 5.19
N GLU A 65 -12.40 0.77 5.38
CA GLU A 65 -12.05 -0.16 4.32
C GLU A 65 -13.28 -0.99 3.91
N ILE A 66 -13.56 -0.99 2.61
CA ILE A 66 -14.79 -1.59 2.08
C ILE A 66 -14.76 -3.10 2.19
N PHE A 67 -13.68 -3.75 1.74
CA PHE A 67 -13.51 -5.21 1.83
C PHE A 67 -14.72 -6.01 1.30
N GLY A 68 -15.25 -5.59 0.16
CA GLY A 68 -16.45 -6.14 -0.48
C GLY A 68 -16.64 -5.57 -1.88
N PRO A 69 -17.66 -6.03 -2.63
CA PRO A 69 -17.83 -5.69 -4.04
C PRO A 69 -18.52 -4.34 -4.24
N VAL A 70 -18.02 -3.29 -3.58
CA VAL A 70 -18.50 -1.92 -3.70
C VAL A 70 -17.33 -1.02 -4.08
N LEU A 71 -17.48 -0.22 -5.14
CA LEU A 71 -16.45 0.66 -5.66
C LEU A 71 -16.93 2.11 -5.73
N PRO A 72 -16.47 2.98 -4.82
CA PRO A 72 -16.65 4.42 -4.95
C PRO A 72 -15.93 4.95 -6.19
N VAL A 73 -16.59 5.82 -6.94
CA VAL A 73 -16.04 6.48 -8.12
C VAL A 73 -16.08 7.99 -7.90
N LEU A 74 -14.89 8.57 -7.76
CA LEU A 74 -14.68 10.00 -7.62
C LEU A 74 -14.09 10.56 -8.92
N SER A 75 -14.61 11.70 -9.34
CA SER A 75 -14.05 12.49 -10.44
C SER A 75 -13.18 13.58 -9.85
N TYR A 76 -12.15 13.96 -10.59
CA TYR A 76 -11.26 15.05 -10.23
C TYR A 76 -11.04 15.92 -11.47
N ASN A 77 -10.64 17.18 -11.25
CA ASN A 77 -10.27 18.07 -12.34
C ASN A 77 -8.76 18.23 -12.45
N ARG A 78 -8.07 18.12 -11.31
CA ARG A 78 -6.61 18.27 -11.23
C ARG A 78 -5.97 17.10 -10.52
N LEU A 79 -4.81 16.69 -11.01
CA LEU A 79 -4.06 15.58 -10.41
C LEU A 79 -3.63 15.88 -8.96
N ASP A 80 -3.32 17.14 -8.66
CA ASP A 80 -2.94 17.57 -7.30
C ASP A 80 -4.06 17.32 -6.27
N GLU A 81 -5.33 17.38 -6.69
CA GLU A 81 -6.48 17.07 -5.83
C GLU A 81 -6.44 15.59 -5.43
N VAL A 82 -6.15 14.71 -6.39
CA VAL A 82 -6.03 13.26 -6.16
C VAL A 82 -4.87 12.96 -5.21
N VAL A 83 -3.70 13.55 -5.46
CA VAL A 83 -2.52 13.40 -4.59
C VAL A 83 -2.83 13.87 -3.17
N SER A 84 -3.50 15.02 -3.02
CA SER A 84 -3.91 15.52 -1.71
C SER A 84 -4.89 14.59 -1.01
N VAL A 85 -5.86 14.03 -1.73
CA VAL A 85 -6.84 13.08 -1.16
C VAL A 85 -6.15 11.82 -0.65
N ILE A 86 -5.24 11.24 -1.45
CA ILE A 86 -4.46 10.06 -1.06
C ILE A 86 -3.61 10.34 0.18
N ASN A 87 -2.88 11.46 0.19
CA ASN A 87 -1.97 11.82 1.29
C ASN A 87 -2.68 12.22 2.59
N ASN A 88 -3.94 12.66 2.51
CA ASN A 88 -4.76 12.95 3.69
C ASN A 88 -5.39 11.68 4.30
N GLY A 89 -5.28 10.53 3.63
CA GLY A 89 -5.72 9.23 4.14
C GLY A 89 -4.58 8.42 4.79
N PRO A 90 -4.91 7.30 5.45
CA PRO A 90 -3.93 6.31 5.87
C PRO A 90 -3.13 5.79 4.66
N ARG A 91 -1.85 5.46 4.86
CA ARG A 91 -0.99 4.97 3.77
C ARG A 91 -1.48 3.61 3.26
N PRO A 92 -1.92 3.49 1.99
CA PRO A 92 -2.52 2.27 1.49
C PRO A 92 -1.48 1.17 1.25
N LEU A 93 -1.93 -0.08 1.31
CA LEU A 93 -1.09 -1.23 0.96
C LEU A 93 -0.71 -1.22 -0.53
N ALA A 94 -1.64 -0.84 -1.41
CA ALA A 94 -1.43 -0.79 -2.85
C ALA A 94 -2.00 0.50 -3.45
N LEU A 95 -1.30 1.03 -4.46
CA LEU A 95 -1.78 2.11 -5.32
C LEU A 95 -1.81 1.62 -6.78
N TYR A 96 -2.86 1.98 -7.51
CA TYR A 96 -3.03 1.60 -8.91
C TYR A 96 -3.14 2.85 -9.79
N TRP A 97 -2.35 2.90 -10.86
CA TRP A 97 -2.39 3.97 -11.84
C TRP A 97 -2.83 3.43 -13.19
N PHE A 98 -3.78 4.09 -13.85
CA PHE A 98 -4.18 3.78 -15.22
C PHE A 98 -4.03 5.02 -16.10
N GLY A 99 -3.24 4.91 -17.16
CA GLY A 99 -3.03 5.99 -18.12
C GLY A 99 -1.72 5.90 -18.89
N ASN A 100 -1.64 6.68 -19.97
CA ASN A 100 -0.47 6.76 -20.84
C ASN A 100 0.42 7.98 -20.56
N ASP A 101 -0.04 8.94 -19.75
CA ASP A 101 0.75 10.11 -19.36
C ASP A 101 1.78 9.69 -18.29
N THR A 102 3.02 9.55 -18.71
CA THR A 102 4.14 9.16 -17.85
C THR A 102 4.51 10.26 -16.86
N ARG A 103 4.33 11.53 -17.21
CA ARG A 103 4.61 12.65 -16.30
C ARG A 103 3.60 12.70 -15.17
N ALA A 104 2.31 12.52 -15.50
CA ALA A 104 1.26 12.40 -14.49
C ALA A 104 1.48 11.18 -13.59
N ARG A 105 1.80 10.03 -14.18
CA ARG A 105 2.17 8.83 -13.42
C ARG A 105 3.30 9.13 -12.43
N ASP A 106 4.43 9.63 -12.92
CA ASP A 106 5.63 9.86 -12.11
C ASP A 106 5.38 10.91 -11.02
N GLN A 107 4.50 11.89 -11.28
CA GLN A 107 4.04 12.81 -10.26
C GLN A 107 3.28 12.08 -9.14
N VAL A 108 2.31 11.21 -9.45
CA VAL A 108 1.58 10.44 -8.43
C VAL A 108 2.55 9.56 -7.63
N LEU A 109 3.43 8.83 -8.32
CA LEU A 109 4.38 7.92 -7.66
C LEU A 109 5.39 8.66 -6.78
N GLY A 110 5.87 9.82 -7.23
CA GLY A 110 6.83 10.61 -6.47
C GLY A 110 6.22 11.42 -5.32
N GLN A 111 4.91 11.62 -5.31
CA GLN A 111 4.21 12.46 -4.32
C GLN A 111 3.27 11.68 -3.40
N THR A 112 3.19 10.36 -3.50
CA THR A 112 2.38 9.50 -2.63
C THR A 112 3.23 8.40 -2.00
N VAL A 113 2.72 7.79 -0.92
CA VAL A 113 3.38 6.68 -0.23
C VAL A 113 2.41 5.50 -0.13
N SER A 114 2.80 4.35 -0.67
CA SER A 114 2.07 3.09 -0.56
C SER A 114 3.04 1.92 -0.36
N GLY A 115 2.53 0.75 0.02
CA GLY A 115 3.32 -0.47 0.12
C GLY A 115 3.83 -0.96 -1.23
N GLY A 116 2.93 -1.03 -2.21
CA GLY A 116 3.23 -1.38 -3.60
C GLY A 116 2.46 -0.53 -4.60
N VAL A 117 2.86 -0.61 -5.87
CA VAL A 117 2.23 0.10 -6.99
C VAL A 117 2.08 -0.85 -8.18
N THR A 118 0.96 -0.78 -8.90
CA THR A 118 0.86 -1.35 -10.25
C THR A 118 0.37 -0.29 -11.25
N VAL A 119 1.03 -0.26 -12.41
CA VAL A 119 0.73 0.66 -13.51
C VAL A 119 0.04 -0.11 -14.62
N ASN A 120 -1.13 0.38 -15.03
CA ASN A 120 -2.01 -0.19 -16.05
C ASN A 120 -2.51 -1.62 -15.75
N ASP A 121 -2.49 -2.01 -14.48
CA ASP A 121 -3.07 -3.26 -13.98
C ASP A 121 -3.34 -3.15 -12.47
N THR A 122 -3.99 -4.16 -11.89
CA THR A 122 -4.21 -4.31 -10.45
C THR A 122 -3.68 -5.64 -9.97
N LEU A 123 -3.38 -5.76 -8.67
CA LEU A 123 -2.93 -6.99 -8.00
C LEU A 123 -1.57 -7.55 -8.46
N MET A 124 -1.19 -7.47 -9.73
CA MET A 124 -0.09 -8.24 -10.33
C MET A 124 1.28 -8.05 -9.67
N HIS A 125 1.55 -6.92 -9.00
CA HIS A 125 2.81 -6.76 -8.27
C HIS A 125 2.98 -7.78 -7.13
N ILE A 126 1.88 -8.32 -6.56
CA ILE A 126 1.95 -9.39 -5.56
C ILE A 126 2.42 -10.72 -6.16
N ALA A 127 2.12 -10.98 -7.44
CA ALA A 127 2.48 -12.23 -8.10
C ALA A 127 3.97 -12.30 -8.47
N HIS A 128 4.68 -11.19 -8.37
CA HIS A 128 6.10 -11.12 -8.70
C HIS A 128 6.96 -11.45 -7.47
N GLU A 129 7.49 -12.66 -7.38
CA GLU A 129 8.21 -13.15 -6.18
C GLU A 129 9.46 -12.34 -5.80
N ASN A 130 10.11 -11.67 -6.77
CA ASN A 130 11.27 -10.82 -6.49
C ASN A 130 10.91 -9.40 -6.02
N LEU A 131 9.62 -9.03 -6.03
CA LEU A 131 9.18 -7.76 -5.45
C LEU A 131 8.85 -7.97 -3.96
N PRO A 132 9.37 -7.13 -3.05
CA PRO A 132 8.97 -7.19 -1.66
C PRO A 132 7.48 -6.85 -1.54
N PHE A 133 6.71 -7.71 -0.87
CA PHE A 133 5.32 -7.44 -0.57
C PHE A 133 5.16 -7.11 0.91
N GLY A 134 4.64 -5.91 1.20
CA GLY A 134 4.52 -5.37 2.54
C GLY A 134 3.88 -4.00 2.55
N GLY A 135 3.44 -3.57 3.73
CA GLY A 135 2.83 -2.26 3.94
C GLY A 135 3.84 -1.20 4.39
N VAL A 136 3.33 0.02 4.56
CA VAL A 136 4.04 1.14 5.16
C VAL A 136 3.08 1.97 6.00
N GLY A 137 3.45 2.30 7.24
CA GLY A 137 2.58 3.05 8.14
C GLY A 137 1.37 2.23 8.56
N GLU A 138 0.16 2.74 8.30
CA GLU A 138 -1.11 2.13 8.70
C GLU A 138 -1.40 0.81 7.97
N SER A 139 -0.84 0.62 6.77
CA SER A 139 -0.98 -0.64 6.01
C SER A 139 -0.05 -1.76 6.46
N GLY A 140 0.90 -1.49 7.38
CA GLY A 140 1.80 -2.49 7.94
C GLY A 140 3.27 -2.07 7.94
N TRP A 141 4.14 -2.97 8.42
CA TRP A 141 5.58 -2.73 8.55
C TRP A 141 6.39 -3.97 8.18
N GLY A 142 7.44 -3.74 7.38
CA GLY A 142 8.28 -4.80 6.83
C GLY A 142 7.63 -5.44 5.60
N ALA A 143 8.37 -6.35 4.97
CA ALA A 143 7.96 -7.03 3.75
C ALA A 143 8.44 -8.48 3.78
N TYR A 144 7.82 -9.31 2.92
CA TYR A 144 8.25 -10.66 2.61
C TYR A 144 8.21 -10.89 1.09
N HIS A 145 8.12 -12.15 0.65
CA HIS A 145 8.37 -12.70 -0.70
C HIS A 145 9.83 -12.96 -1.02
N GLY A 146 10.06 -14.10 -1.69
CA GLY A 146 11.37 -14.54 -2.17
C GLY A 146 12.48 -14.35 -1.14
N GLU A 147 13.58 -13.74 -1.61
CA GLU A 147 14.73 -13.38 -0.78
C GLU A 147 14.37 -12.42 0.35
N THR A 148 13.48 -11.45 0.11
CA THR A 148 13.05 -10.49 1.15
C THR A 148 12.41 -11.22 2.34
N GLY A 149 11.57 -12.22 2.06
CA GLY A 149 10.98 -13.08 3.09
C GLY A 149 12.03 -13.89 3.85
N PHE A 150 13.00 -14.48 3.15
CA PHE A 150 14.10 -15.18 3.80
C PHE A 150 14.91 -14.25 4.73
N LEU A 151 15.31 -13.07 4.23
CA LEU A 151 16.04 -12.07 5.00
C LEU A 151 15.24 -11.55 6.20
N ARG A 152 13.91 -11.44 6.07
CA ARG A 152 13.02 -11.01 7.16
C ARG A 152 13.06 -11.94 8.38
N PHE A 153 13.28 -13.24 8.15
CA PHE A 153 13.38 -14.25 9.21
C PHE A 153 14.82 -14.68 9.51
N THR A 154 15.81 -13.95 8.98
CA THR A 154 17.23 -14.29 9.11
C THR A 154 18.01 -13.21 9.86
N GLN A 155 18.80 -13.63 10.85
CA GLN A 155 19.82 -12.75 11.44
C GLN A 155 21.02 -12.61 10.49
N GLN A 156 21.16 -11.46 9.86
CA GLN A 156 22.33 -11.13 9.03
C GLN A 156 23.53 -10.80 9.92
N LYS A 157 24.19 -11.84 10.45
CA LYS A 157 25.31 -11.70 11.39
C LYS A 157 26.55 -11.12 10.70
N PRO A 158 26.97 -9.88 10.99
CA PRO A 158 28.22 -9.35 10.46
C PRO A 158 29.41 -10.05 11.13
N VAL A 159 30.42 -10.41 10.34
CA VAL A 159 31.68 -10.98 10.83
C VAL A 159 32.84 -10.20 10.24
N LEU A 160 33.66 -9.58 11.10
CA LEU A 160 34.87 -8.87 10.72
C LEU A 160 36.09 -9.65 11.21
N VAL A 161 37.01 -9.99 10.29
CA VAL A 161 38.30 -10.57 10.63
C VAL A 161 39.36 -9.49 10.52
N GLN A 162 39.87 -9.03 11.66
CA GLN A 162 40.90 -7.99 11.71
C GLN A 162 42.25 -8.56 11.28
N SER A 163 42.85 -8.00 10.23
CA SER A 163 44.21 -8.35 9.81
C SER A 163 45.22 -7.98 10.89
N ARG A 164 46.24 -8.83 11.09
CA ARG A 164 47.39 -8.52 11.97
C ARG A 164 48.19 -7.29 11.50
N TRP A 165 48.04 -6.93 10.22
CA TRP A 165 48.68 -5.76 9.60
C TRP A 165 47.82 -4.52 9.62
N ALA A 166 46.60 -4.61 10.16
CA ALA A 166 45.73 -3.46 10.23
C ALA A 166 46.31 -2.44 11.21
N ALA A 167 46.36 -1.18 10.79
CA ALA A 167 46.83 -0.08 11.61
C ALA A 167 45.79 0.37 12.66
N SER A 168 45.00 -0.57 13.21
CA SER A 168 43.98 -0.27 14.22
C SER A 168 44.57 0.32 15.50
N SER A 169 45.85 0.06 15.77
CA SER A 169 46.60 0.69 16.86
C SER A 169 46.66 2.22 16.78
N LEU A 170 46.52 2.81 15.58
CA LEU A 170 46.45 4.26 15.41
C LEU A 170 45.20 4.89 16.03
N PHE A 171 44.18 4.08 16.35
CA PHE A 171 42.95 4.51 17.00
C PHE A 171 42.93 4.23 18.52
N TYR A 172 43.99 3.62 19.06
CA TYR A 172 44.07 3.28 20.48
C TYR A 172 44.87 4.32 21.28
N PRO A 173 44.64 4.42 22.60
CA PRO A 173 45.44 5.27 23.48
C PRO A 173 46.94 4.90 23.48
N PRO A 174 47.83 5.86 23.83
CA PRO A 174 47.53 7.24 24.23
C PRO A 174 47.19 8.13 23.05
N TYR A 175 46.17 8.99 23.22
CA TYR A 175 45.76 9.96 22.21
C TYR A 175 46.76 11.12 22.16
N GLY A 176 47.19 11.49 20.96
CA GLY A 176 48.12 12.59 20.73
C GLY A 176 48.23 12.95 19.25
N ALA A 177 49.26 13.70 18.87
CA ALA A 177 49.36 14.31 17.55
C ALA A 177 49.17 13.34 16.37
N THR A 178 49.60 12.08 16.50
CA THR A 178 49.40 11.06 15.45
C THR A 178 47.93 10.68 15.32
N PHE A 179 47.23 10.45 16.44
CA PHE A 179 45.79 10.18 16.46
C PHE A 179 45.01 11.37 15.89
N ASP A 180 45.37 12.60 16.29
CA ASP A 180 44.71 13.82 15.81
C ASP A 180 44.87 14.00 14.30
N ARG A 181 46.06 13.70 13.75
CA ARG A 181 46.32 13.73 12.29
C ARG A 181 45.50 12.68 11.56
N VAL A 182 45.43 11.45 12.07
CA VAL A 182 44.63 10.37 11.48
C VAL A 182 43.15 10.74 11.48
N MET A 183 42.63 11.25 12.60
CA MET A 183 41.24 11.68 12.73
C MET A 183 40.92 12.89 11.86
N ALA A 184 41.83 13.87 11.75
CA ALA A 184 41.67 15.02 10.86
C ALA A 184 41.62 14.60 9.38
N LEU A 185 42.42 13.61 8.99
CA LEU A 185 42.38 13.04 7.64
C LEU A 185 41.06 12.33 7.38
N LEU A 186 40.58 11.48 8.30
CA LEU A 186 39.31 10.77 8.16
C LEU A 186 38.11 11.71 8.06
N ARG A 187 38.06 12.77 8.89
CA ARG A 187 36.99 13.78 8.86
C ARG A 187 36.94 14.62 7.58
N ARG A 188 38.00 14.60 6.76
CA ARG A 188 38.03 15.30 5.48
C ARG A 188 37.46 14.47 4.33
N TRP A 189 37.36 13.15 4.53
CA TRP A 189 36.93 12.18 3.52
C TRP A 189 35.55 11.58 3.81
N LEU A 190 35.11 11.66 5.07
CA LEU A 190 33.71 11.50 5.49
C LEU A 190 32.98 12.83 5.37
#